data_AF-A0A7W0WJI1-F1
#
_entry.id   AF-A0A7W0WJI1-F1
#
_cell.length_a   1.000
_cell.length_b   1.000
_cell.length_c   1.000
_cell.angle_alpha   90.00
_cell.angle_beta   90.00
_cell.angle_gamma   90.00
#
_symmetry.space_group_name_H-M   'P 1'
#
loop_
_entity.id
_entity.type
_entity.pdbx_description
1 polymer ?
#
loop_
_entity_poly.entity_id
_entity_poly.type
_entity_poly.pdbx_seq_one_letter_code
_entity_poly.pdbx_strand_id
1 'polypeptide(L)'
;LDPGHAEQWRGISAHVVPSVAWSLYAFLRSPDDYWTAVCTAIAVGGDTDTMAAMAGAMAGARLGPAGLPQNLLMSLTDRGTWGAAELTVLARDCARLFSTRS
;
A
#
# COMPACT_ATOMS: atom_id res chain seq x y z
N LEU A 1 -17.98 -34.62 -27.43
CA LEU A 1 -16.86 -33.75 -27.02
C LEU A 1 -17.49 -32.49 -26.49
N ASP A 2 -17.72 -32.45 -25.18
CA ASP A 2 -18.36 -31.32 -24.53
C ASP A 2 -17.25 -30.42 -23.96
N PRO A 3 -17.02 -29.20 -24.49
CA PRO A 3 -16.08 -28.26 -23.89
C PRO A 3 -16.80 -27.55 -22.75
N GLY A 4 -17.01 -28.32 -21.67
CA GLY A 4 -17.43 -27.80 -20.38
C GLY A 4 -16.35 -26.85 -19.85
N HIS A 5 -16.82 -25.68 -19.42
CA HIS A 5 -16.08 -24.64 -18.74
C HIS A 5 -15.33 -25.20 -17.53
N ALA A 6 -14.06 -25.56 -17.70
CA ALA A 6 -13.14 -25.72 -16.59
C ALA A 6 -12.72 -24.32 -16.14
N GLU A 7 -13.39 -23.82 -15.11
CA GLU A 7 -12.93 -22.69 -14.30
C GLU A 7 -11.46 -22.93 -13.92
N GLN A 8 -10.56 -22.26 -14.64
CA GLN A 8 -9.14 -22.35 -14.38
C GLN A 8 -8.87 -21.50 -13.13
N TRP A 9 -8.76 -22.17 -11.99
CA TRP A 9 -8.29 -21.57 -10.75
C TRP A 9 -6.92 -20.92 -11.02
N ARG A 10 -6.92 -19.61 -11.25
CA ARG A 10 -5.70 -18.81 -11.44
C ARG A 10 -5.15 -18.59 -10.05
N GLY A 11 -4.24 -19.47 -9.62
CA GLY A 11 -3.49 -19.30 -8.38
C GLY A 11 -2.87 -17.91 -8.27
N ILE A 12 -2.36 -17.57 -7.08
CA ILE A 12 -1.64 -16.32 -6.83
C ILE A 12 -0.59 -16.13 -7.93
N SER A 13 -0.66 -15.03 -8.67
CA SER A 13 0.29 -14.73 -9.75
C SER A 13 1.72 -14.83 -9.23
N ALA A 14 2.63 -15.40 -10.03
CA ALA A 14 4.03 -15.60 -9.64
C ALA A 14 4.75 -14.30 -9.24
N HIS A 15 4.20 -13.14 -9.60
CA HIS A 15 4.70 -11.81 -9.23
C HIS A 15 4.26 -11.35 -7.83
N VAL A 16 3.17 -11.89 -7.27
CA VAL A 16 2.64 -11.41 -5.98
C VAL A 16 3.59 -11.75 -4.84
N VAL A 17 4.09 -12.99 -4.79
CA VAL A 17 5.02 -13.42 -3.72
C VAL A 17 6.28 -12.55 -3.67
N PRO A 18 7.03 -12.34 -4.77
CA PRO A 18 8.21 -11.47 -4.74
C PRO A 18 7.84 -10.00 -4.47
N SER A 19 6.73 -9.47 -4.99
CA SER A 19 6.31 -8.09 -4.70
C SER A 19 5.99 -7.89 -3.22
N VAL A 20 5.26 -8.83 -2.59
CA VAL A 20 4.94 -8.78 -1.16
C VAL A 20 6.21 -8.87 -0.32
N ALA A 21 7.09 -9.82 -0.63
CA ALA A 21 8.34 -10.02 0.09
C ALA A 21 9.26 -8.80 -0.03
N TRP A 22 9.38 -8.22 -1.23
CA TRP A 22 10.20 -7.03 -1.45
C TRP A 22 9.62 -5.81 -0.73
N SER A 23 8.31 -5.61 -0.77
CA SER A 23 7.63 -4.51 -0.07
C SER A 23 7.83 -4.61 1.44
N LEU A 24 7.72 -5.83 1.98
CA LEU A 24 7.97 -6.09 3.40
C LEU A 24 9.43 -5.82 3.76
N TYR A 25 10.37 -6.28 2.95
CA TYR A 25 11.79 -5.99 3.13
C TYR A 25 12.08 -4.49 3.13
N ALA A 26 11.54 -3.75 2.15
CA ALA A 26 11.71 -2.31 2.03
C ALA A 26 11.21 -1.57 3.27
N PHE A 27 10.04 -1.96 3.80
CA PHE A 27 9.53 -1.45 5.07
C PHE A 27 10.44 -1.81 6.25
N LEU A 28 10.79 -3.09 6.43
CA LEU A 28 11.59 -3.53 7.58
C LEU A 28 13.02 -2.97 7.59
N ARG A 29 13.56 -2.61 6.43
CA ARG A 29 14.88 -1.96 6.31
C ARG A 29 14.87 -0.53 6.85
N SER A 30 13.75 0.17 6.74
CA SER A 30 13.64 1.58 7.13
C SER A 30 12.24 1.88 7.70
N PRO A 31 11.85 1.24 8.81
CA PRO A 31 10.47 1.28 9.30
C PRO A 31 10.08 2.65 9.84
N ASP A 32 11.08 3.45 10.26
CA ASP A 32 10.90 4.77 10.84
C ASP A 32 11.20 5.91 9.83
N ASP A 33 11.45 5.57 8.56
CA ASP A 33 11.68 6.55 7.49
C ASP A 33 10.84 6.17 6.26
N TYR A 34 9.70 6.84 6.13
CA TYR A 34 8.75 6.63 5.03
C TYR A 34 9.41 6.77 3.65
N TRP A 35 10.22 7.81 3.48
CA TRP A 35 10.79 8.12 2.17
C TRP A 35 11.81 7.06 1.78
N THR A 36 12.70 6.69 2.71
CA THR A 36 13.69 5.63 2.46
C THR A 36 13.03 4.27 2.21
N ALA A 37 11.95 3.94 2.92
CA ALA A 37 11.19 2.71 2.69
C ALA A 37 10.57 2.68 1.27
N VAL A 38 9.90 3.76 0.84
CA VAL A 38 9.31 3.85 -0.49
C VAL A 38 10.37 3.86 -1.59
N CYS A 39 11.47 4.61 -1.41
CA CYS A 39 12.60 4.61 -2.35
C CYS A 39 13.22 3.22 -2.49
N THR A 40 13.32 2.46 -1.40
CA THR A 40 13.80 1.07 -1.45
C THR A 40 12.81 0.18 -2.22
N ALA A 41 11.51 0.36 -2.04
CA ALA A 41 10.49 -0.42 -2.73
C ALA A 41 10.53 -0.23 -4.26
N ILE A 42 10.77 0.99 -4.75
CA ILE A 42 10.83 1.28 -6.20
C ILE A 42 12.19 0.95 -6.85
N ALA A 43 13.26 0.77 -6.06
CA ALA A 43 14.63 0.66 -6.58
C ALA A 43 14.89 -0.58 -7.46
N VAL A 44 14.11 -1.65 -7.30
CA VAL A 44 14.32 -2.93 -8.03
C VAL A 44 13.62 -2.95 -9.40
N GLY A 45 12.77 -1.97 -9.70
CA GLY A 45 11.99 -1.94 -10.93
C GLY A 45 10.90 -3.02 -10.98
N GLY A 46 10.23 -3.16 -12.13
CA GLY A 46 9.08 -4.08 -12.30
C GLY A 46 7.77 -3.44 -11.85
N ASP A 47 7.07 -4.07 -10.91
CA ASP A 47 5.77 -3.60 -10.37
C ASP A 47 5.96 -2.60 -9.22
N THR A 48 6.64 -1.49 -9.52
CA THR A 48 7.05 -0.49 -8.54
C THR A 48 5.87 0.20 -7.87
N ASP A 49 4.77 0.39 -8.62
CA ASP A 49 3.57 1.07 -8.10
C ASP A 49 2.92 0.25 -6.99
N THR A 50 2.75 -1.07 -7.20
CA THR A 50 2.19 -1.97 -6.19
C THR A 50 3.12 -2.11 -4.99
N MET A 51 4.43 -2.26 -5.23
CA MET A 51 5.40 -2.41 -4.15
C MET A 51 5.52 -1.14 -3.30
N ALA A 52 5.52 0.04 -3.92
CA ALA A 52 5.52 1.32 -3.22
C ALA A 52 4.23 1.53 -2.42
N ALA A 53 3.08 1.15 -2.98
CA ALA A 53 1.80 1.25 -2.27
C ALA A 53 1.78 0.37 -1.01
N MET A 54 2.26 -0.88 -1.11
CA MET A 54 2.34 -1.80 0.03
C MET A 54 3.32 -1.31 1.10
N ALA A 55 4.55 -0.97 0.69
CA ALA A 55 5.57 -0.47 1.62
C ALA A 55 5.14 0.85 2.28
N GLY A 56 4.56 1.77 1.49
CA GLY A 56 4.03 3.04 1.97
C GLY A 56 2.87 2.87 2.94
N ALA A 57 1.96 1.91 2.71
CA ALA A 57 0.88 1.62 3.65
C ALA A 57 1.42 1.13 5.01
N MET A 58 2.41 0.23 5.00
CA MET A 58 3.03 -0.27 6.25
C MET A 58 3.80 0.83 6.99
N ALA A 59 4.63 1.59 6.27
CA ALA A 59 5.38 2.70 6.84
C ALA A 59 4.45 3.80 7.37
N GLY A 60 3.40 4.16 6.62
CA GLY A 60 2.42 5.16 7.01
C GLY A 60 1.57 4.74 8.21
N ALA A 61 1.21 3.45 8.30
CA ALA A 61 0.52 2.93 9.48
C ALA A 61 1.39 3.00 10.75
N ARG A 62 2.70 2.77 10.62
CA ARG A 62 3.65 2.86 11.74
C ARG A 62 3.95 4.29 12.17
N LEU A 63 4.20 5.18 11.21
CA LEU A 63 4.63 6.55 11.45
C LEU A 63 3.46 7.50 11.73
N GLY A 64 2.26 7.14 11.26
CA GLY A 64 1.10 8.01 11.28
C GLY A 64 1.24 9.22 10.35
N PRO A 65 0.21 10.09 10.28
CA PRO A 65 0.18 11.21 9.35
C PRO A 65 1.32 12.23 9.54
N ALA A 66 1.86 12.34 10.76
CA ALA A 66 2.93 13.28 11.09
C ALA A 66 4.30 12.85 10.53
N GLY A 67 4.53 11.54 10.36
CA GLY A 67 5.77 11.03 9.78
C GLY A 67 5.73 10.86 8.25
N LEU A 68 4.64 11.29 7.61
CA LEU A 68 4.51 11.29 6.16
C LEU A 68 4.98 12.63 5.55
N PRO A 69 5.60 12.60 4.36
CA PRO A 69 5.98 13.80 3.64
C PRO A 69 4.75 14.64 3.26
N GLN A 70 4.63 15.82 3.89
CA GLN A 70 3.46 16.71 3.79
C GLN A 70 3.18 17.18 2.36
N ASN A 71 4.23 17.38 1.56
CA ASN A 71 4.11 17.76 0.15
C ASN A 71 3.42 16.66 -0.69
N LEU A 72 3.68 15.38 -0.38
CA LEU A 72 3.01 14.26 -1.06
C LEU A 72 1.57 14.14 -0.58
N LEU A 73 1.32 14.31 0.71
CA LEU A 73 -0.03 14.31 1.27
C LEU A 73 -0.90 15.40 0.63
N MET A 74 -0.40 16.63 0.51
CA MET A 74 -1.16 17.71 -0.13
C MET A 74 -1.41 17.50 -1.62
N SER A 75 -0.61 16.67 -2.28
CA SER A 75 -0.77 16.32 -3.70
C SER A 75 -1.57 15.03 -3.91
N LEU A 76 -2.00 14.39 -2.84
CA LEU A 76 -2.72 13.12 -2.89
C LEU A 76 -4.15 13.35 -3.38
N THR A 77 -4.52 12.67 -4.46
CA THR A 77 -5.88 12.68 -4.99
C THR A 77 -6.29 11.27 -5.40
N ASP A 78 -7.52 10.87 -5.11
CA ASP A 78 -8.12 9.68 -5.68
C ASP A 78 -8.67 10.01 -7.07
N ARG A 79 -7.81 10.08 -8.10
CA ARG A 79 -8.23 10.41 -9.48
C ARG A 79 -9.07 11.70 -9.58
N GLY A 80 -8.84 12.66 -8.69
CA GLY A 80 -9.58 13.92 -8.61
C GLY A 80 -10.95 13.85 -7.94
N THR A 81 -11.39 12.70 -7.39
CA THR A 81 -12.64 12.62 -6.62
C THR A 81 -12.43 13.07 -5.18
N TRP A 82 -11.44 12.49 -4.48
CA TRP A 82 -11.15 12.76 -3.07
C TRP A 82 -9.74 13.32 -2.90
N GLY A 83 -9.59 14.36 -2.08
CA GLY A 83 -8.31 14.92 -1.70
C GLY A 83 -7.81 14.36 -0.38
N ALA A 84 -6.70 14.92 0.10
CA ALA A 84 -6.08 14.54 1.37
C ALA A 84 -7.03 14.67 2.57
N ALA A 85 -7.93 15.66 2.56
CA ALA A 85 -8.87 15.90 3.65
C ALA A 85 -9.90 14.79 3.76
N GLU A 86 -10.54 14.42 2.64
CA GLU A 86 -11.54 13.35 2.58
C GLU A 86 -10.91 11.99 2.92
N LEU A 87 -9.72 11.71 2.39
CA LEU A 87 -8.98 10.48 2.70
C LEU A 87 -8.58 10.39 4.18
N THR A 88 -8.26 11.52 4.81
CA THR A 88 -7.97 11.57 6.26
C THR A 88 -9.22 11.29 7.09
N VAL A 89 -10.38 11.82 6.68
CA VAL A 89 -11.67 11.53 7.35
C VAL A 89 -12.00 10.04 7.23
N LEU A 90 -11.87 9.47 6.02
CA LEU A 90 -12.10 8.05 5.78
C LEU A 90 -11.20 7.17 6.67
N ALA A 91 -9.89 7.47 6.72
CA ALA A 91 -8.94 6.73 7.54
C ALA A 91 -9.32 6.77 9.04
N ARG A 92 -9.80 7.93 9.51
CA ARG A 92 -10.27 8.09 10.90
C ARG A 92 -11.53 7.27 11.17
N ASP A 93 -12.48 7.25 10.25
CA ASP A 93 -13.71 6.47 10.39
C ASP A 93 -13.41 4.96 10.39
N CYS A 94 -12.52 4.50 9.52
CA CYS A 94 -12.01 3.13 9.56
C CYS A 94 -11.38 2.80 10.92
N ALA A 95 -10.51 3.67 11.44
CA ALA A 95 -9.87 3.45 12.74
C ALA A 95 -10.89 3.33 13.88
N ARG A 96 -11.96 4.15 13.88
CA ARG A 96 -13.06 4.06 14.85
C ARG A 96 -13.82 2.74 14.78
N LEU A 97 -14.09 2.24 13.57
CA LEU A 97 -14.76 0.95 13.39
C LEU A 97 -13.92 -0.21 13.96
N PHE A 98 -12.61 -0.17 13.78
CA PHE A 98 -11.70 -1.17 14.34
C PHE A 98 -11.58 -1.07 15.86
N SER A 99 -11.55 0.14 16.43
CA SER A 99 -11.45 0.34 17.89
C SER A 99 -12.73 -0.01 18.65
N THR A 100 -13.89 -0.06 17.98
CA THR A 100 -15.19 -0.37 18.62
C THR A 100 -15.47 -1.89 18.67
N ARG A 101 -14.64 -2.69 17.99
CA ARG A 101 -14.79 -4.15 17.89
C ARG A 101 -13.78 -4.96 18.73
N SER A 102 -12.92 -4.29 19.51
CA SER A 102 -12.04 -4.89 20.52
C SER A 102 -12.58 -4.59 21.91
#